data_AF-A0A9N8HAF2-F1
#
_entry.id   AF-A0A9N8HAF2-F1
#
_cell.length_a   1.000
_cell.length_b   1.000
_cell.length_c   1.000
_cell.angle_alpha   90.00
_cell.angle_beta   90.00
_cell.angle_gamma   90.00
#
_symmetry.space_group_name_H-M   'P 1'
#
loop_
_entity.id
_entity.type
_entity.pdbx_description
1 polymer ?
#
loop_
_entity_poly.entity_id
_entity_poly.type
_entity_poly.pdbx_seq_one_letter_code
_entity_poly.pdbx_strand_id
1 'polypeptide(L)'
;MNGNSPTTRRGVVPTNNNNGHATTDASPTLYRKNTRTPSPKPKQRQSSLFINNCISRMKIHQPVDACINNNNNDPTSSRIRRLLEPMAMSLVTVILLFHWQFFTENPAATQAAAVLDVPPVSLPLVVKRRFPHDPPPYDYHAKLPKDTAVPIFFHVYLPHDSKKRGKALRIVTEQLDALQQSEAPQLTRVTIFYQTIGKLTSSLNSAVIQALCKERNFKCRHLGQYDDGREELTLHHVQQFCHADATNNNNNALVTNTTRRVMYIHNKGSHHTSAINDRWRNKMMAAMTHEKCLAPPMEVCTLCSLFLTAERGIFVAGNFWIARCDYLTQLLPPLQFEGHMEHVVKDALYMQLESRINMGMHKQWPPSFGTGRFAAEYWSGSHPTVIPCDFSLTFRPQPIHADNTLDFLAWVNNTSPKVVAKPLRWTMAPKHPIKIPQASIRENEQVRLLEYFLLPGNILRWYALYNTVPGEFSWVWAWFPDGRKWRNAIRKHGKNAVAEMTKGLEKEGYT
;
A
#
# COMPACT_ATOMS: atom_id res chain seq x y z
N MET A 1 -10.01 -46.64 48.62
CA MET A 1 -8.60 -47.09 48.41
C MET A 1 -7.70 -45.89 48.68
N ASN A 2 -6.55 -46.09 49.33
CA ASN A 2 -5.82 -45.02 49.99
C ASN A 2 -4.44 -44.75 49.37
N GLY A 3 -4.01 -43.49 49.50
CA GLY A 3 -2.60 -43.08 49.52
C GLY A 3 -1.94 -42.81 48.16
N ASN A 4 -0.79 -42.14 48.13
CA ASN A 4 -0.19 -41.30 49.18
C ASN A 4 0.85 -40.33 48.57
N SER A 5 1.03 -39.15 49.17
CA SER A 5 2.22 -38.31 48.91
C SER A 5 3.45 -38.86 49.67
N PRO A 6 4.67 -38.42 49.31
CA PRO A 6 5.39 -37.64 50.31
C PRO A 6 6.29 -36.50 49.75
N THR A 7 6.43 -35.43 50.56
CA THR A 7 7.58 -34.52 50.56
C THR A 7 8.75 -35.16 51.36
N THR A 8 9.99 -34.68 51.50
CA THR A 8 10.55 -33.31 51.70
C THR A 8 12.09 -33.41 51.82
N ARG A 9 12.85 -32.33 51.53
CA ARG A 9 14.12 -31.83 52.17
C ARG A 9 14.85 -30.93 51.15
N ARG A 10 15.40 -29.73 51.44
CA ARG A 10 16.17 -29.11 52.56
C ARG A 10 17.68 -29.40 52.56
N GLY A 11 18.45 -28.34 52.29
CA GLY A 11 19.90 -28.14 52.44
C GLY A 11 20.21 -26.74 51.88
N VAL A 12 20.30 -25.64 52.64
CA VAL A 12 21.28 -25.24 53.69
C VAL A 12 22.55 -24.62 53.08
N VAL A 13 22.93 -23.47 53.65
CA VAL A 13 23.94 -22.50 53.17
C VAL A 13 25.28 -22.71 53.88
N PRO A 14 26.40 -22.28 53.29
CA PRO A 14 27.34 -21.47 54.07
C PRO A 14 27.73 -20.16 53.37
N THR A 15 27.91 -19.12 54.19
CA THR A 15 28.37 -17.76 53.83
C THR A 15 29.89 -17.66 53.91
N ASN A 16 30.50 -16.66 53.23
CA ASN A 16 31.53 -15.88 53.92
C ASN A 16 31.77 -14.46 53.36
N ASN A 17 32.28 -13.59 54.22
CA ASN A 17 32.60 -12.17 53.97
C ASN A 17 33.95 -12.04 53.21
N ASN A 18 34.30 -10.88 52.61
CA ASN A 18 34.91 -9.79 53.37
C ASN A 18 34.96 -8.42 52.64
N ASN A 19 35.31 -7.39 53.42
CA ASN A 19 35.26 -5.96 53.06
C ASN A 19 36.55 -5.43 52.37
N GLY A 20 36.45 -4.27 51.70
CA GLY A 20 37.60 -3.51 51.21
C GLY A 20 37.26 -2.06 50.79
N HIS A 21 37.70 -1.09 51.59
CA HIS A 21 37.97 0.30 51.16
C HIS A 21 39.22 0.31 50.23
N ALA A 22 39.53 1.29 49.37
CA ALA A 22 38.81 2.42 48.74
C ALA A 22 39.68 2.86 47.51
N THR A 23 39.83 4.07 46.96
CA THR A 23 39.44 5.45 47.33
C THR A 23 39.29 6.33 46.04
N THR A 24 39.89 7.52 46.02
CA THR A 24 39.94 8.54 44.95
C THR A 24 40.99 8.25 43.87
N ASP A 25 40.73 8.66 42.62
CA ASP A 25 41.44 9.84 42.09
C ASP A 25 40.74 10.50 40.88
N ALA A 26 41.08 11.76 40.58
CA ALA A 26 40.44 12.54 39.51
C ALA A 26 41.45 13.33 38.66
N SER A 27 41.21 13.42 37.35
CA SER A 27 41.93 14.36 36.46
C SER A 27 41.12 14.71 35.20
N PRO A 28 41.34 15.90 34.58
CA PRO A 28 40.30 16.59 33.81
C PRO A 28 40.32 16.36 32.30
N THR A 29 39.14 16.45 31.68
CA THR A 29 38.98 16.45 30.22
C THR A 29 39.18 17.84 29.62
N LEU A 30 40.14 17.98 28.70
CA LEU A 30 40.39 19.24 27.98
C LEU A 30 39.30 19.55 26.93
N TYR A 31 38.54 20.61 27.17
CA TYR A 31 37.52 21.12 26.25
C TYR A 31 38.14 21.89 25.07
N ARG A 32 38.24 21.27 23.88
CA ARG A 32 38.71 21.96 22.65
C ARG A 32 37.53 22.44 21.81
N LYS A 33 37.08 23.69 22.05
CA LYS A 33 36.12 24.38 21.18
C LYS A 33 36.67 24.45 19.74
N ASN A 34 35.84 24.13 18.75
CA ASN A 34 36.24 24.16 17.34
C ASN A 34 35.22 25.00 16.55
N THR A 35 35.56 26.25 16.28
CA THR A 35 34.69 27.23 15.61
C THR A 35 34.69 27.01 14.09
N ARG A 36 33.50 26.79 13.50
CA ARG A 36 33.32 26.81 12.05
C ARG A 36 32.58 28.06 11.61
N THR A 37 33.12 28.71 10.58
CA THR A 37 32.52 29.87 9.91
C THR A 37 31.28 29.47 9.09
N PRO A 38 30.28 30.36 8.94
CA PRO A 38 29.07 30.07 8.18
C PRO A 38 29.30 30.17 6.66
N SER A 39 28.68 29.25 5.92
CA SER A 39 28.66 29.25 4.45
C SER A 39 27.48 30.09 3.92
N PRO A 40 27.60 30.81 2.77
CA PRO A 40 26.56 31.73 2.30
C PRO A 40 25.28 31.03 1.81
N LYS A 41 24.12 31.65 2.07
CA LYS A 41 22.81 31.15 1.64
C LYS A 41 22.57 31.40 0.14
N PRO A 42 21.94 30.46 -0.60
CA PRO A 42 21.59 30.66 -2.00
C PRO A 42 20.40 31.64 -2.15
N LYS A 43 20.40 32.44 -3.23
CA LYS A 43 19.32 33.38 -3.56
C LYS A 43 18.05 32.63 -4.03
N GLN A 44 16.92 32.83 -3.35
CA GLN A 44 15.61 32.40 -3.87
C GLN A 44 15.17 33.24 -5.07
N ARG A 45 14.48 32.62 -6.04
CA ARG A 45 13.91 33.32 -7.21
C ARG A 45 12.58 33.98 -6.81
N GLN A 46 12.46 35.29 -7.05
CA GLN A 46 11.26 36.07 -6.71
C GLN A 46 9.99 35.64 -7.49
N SER A 47 10.16 35.01 -8.66
CA SER A 47 9.07 34.64 -9.58
C SER A 47 8.00 33.72 -8.97
N SER A 48 8.33 32.88 -7.98
CA SER A 48 7.35 31.99 -7.34
C SER A 48 6.46 32.71 -6.30
N LEU A 49 6.90 33.84 -5.74
CA LEU A 49 6.10 34.61 -4.79
C LEU A 49 4.92 35.29 -5.48
N PHE A 50 5.13 35.80 -6.70
CA PHE A 50 4.11 36.52 -7.46
C PHE A 50 2.93 35.63 -7.86
N ILE A 51 3.22 34.44 -8.40
CA ILE A 51 2.20 33.46 -8.83
C ILE A 51 1.31 33.06 -7.65
N ASN A 52 1.91 32.73 -6.50
CA ASN A 52 1.16 32.35 -5.29
C ASN A 52 0.28 33.50 -4.74
N ASN A 53 0.63 34.76 -5.00
CA ASN A 53 -0.12 35.94 -4.55
C ASN A 53 -1.32 36.32 -5.44
N CYS A 54 -1.33 35.98 -6.74
CA CYS A 54 -2.57 36.08 -7.54
C CYS A 54 -3.51 34.90 -7.25
N ILE A 55 -2.99 33.68 -7.09
CA ILE A 55 -3.81 32.49 -6.78
C ILE A 55 -4.55 32.65 -5.44
N SER A 56 -3.92 33.22 -4.40
CA SER A 56 -4.55 33.42 -3.09
C SER A 56 -5.61 34.54 -3.06
N ARG A 57 -5.76 35.33 -4.14
CA ARG A 57 -6.65 36.49 -4.21
C ARG A 57 -7.88 36.29 -5.10
N MET A 58 -7.91 35.24 -5.93
CA MET A 58 -9.08 34.93 -6.76
C MET A 58 -10.23 34.39 -5.91
N LYS A 59 -11.23 35.24 -5.63
CA LYS A 59 -12.56 34.85 -5.14
C LYS A 59 -13.54 34.71 -6.30
N ILE A 60 -14.59 33.91 -6.10
CA ILE A 60 -15.45 33.31 -7.14
C ILE A 60 -16.20 34.32 -8.06
N HIS A 61 -16.28 35.61 -7.69
CA HIS A 61 -16.99 36.64 -8.47
C HIS A 61 -16.18 37.93 -8.71
N GLN A 62 -14.91 37.84 -9.13
CA GLN A 62 -14.17 38.99 -9.70
C GLN A 62 -13.43 38.63 -11.00
N PRO A 63 -13.40 39.53 -12.00
CA PRO A 63 -12.71 39.31 -13.27
C PRO A 63 -11.18 39.40 -13.13
N VAL A 64 -10.47 38.86 -14.12
CA VAL A 64 -9.00 38.66 -14.13
C VAL A 64 -8.22 39.99 -14.05
N ASP A 65 -8.82 41.09 -14.51
CA ASP A 65 -8.19 42.42 -14.59
C ASP A 65 -7.66 42.95 -13.25
N ALA A 66 -8.21 42.47 -12.13
CA ALA A 66 -7.76 42.81 -10.78
C ALA A 66 -6.29 42.44 -10.48
N CYS A 67 -5.67 41.50 -11.24
CA CYS A 67 -4.24 41.18 -11.13
C CYS A 67 -3.35 41.95 -12.13
N ILE A 68 -3.89 42.76 -13.04
CA ILE A 68 -3.14 43.30 -14.20
C ILE A 68 -2.74 44.78 -14.02
N ASN A 69 -3.60 45.62 -13.44
CA ASN A 69 -3.50 47.09 -13.51
C ASN A 69 -2.36 47.77 -12.71
N ASN A 70 -1.32 47.06 -12.26
CA ASN A 70 -0.27 47.59 -11.37
C ASN A 70 1.18 47.45 -11.88
N ASN A 71 1.42 47.03 -13.13
CA ASN A 71 2.77 47.10 -13.72
C ASN A 71 2.78 47.06 -15.26
N ASN A 72 2.62 48.22 -15.90
CA ASN A 72 2.62 48.33 -17.38
C ASN A 72 4.02 48.18 -18.03
N ASN A 73 5.10 48.12 -17.25
CA ASN A 73 6.48 48.11 -17.74
C ASN A 73 7.19 46.75 -17.62
N ASP A 74 6.51 45.67 -17.19
CA ASP A 74 7.10 44.32 -17.13
C ASP A 74 6.76 43.51 -18.41
N PRO A 75 7.74 43.19 -19.29
CA PRO A 75 7.49 42.38 -20.49
C PRO A 75 6.97 40.97 -20.18
N THR A 76 7.17 40.46 -18.96
CA THR A 76 6.67 39.15 -18.50
C THR A 76 5.13 39.11 -18.48
N SER A 77 4.47 40.22 -18.15
CA SER A 77 3.02 40.35 -18.12
C SER A 77 2.38 40.04 -19.48
N SER A 78 2.98 40.57 -20.56
CA SER A 78 2.52 40.35 -21.95
C SER A 78 2.51 38.87 -22.37
N ARG A 79 3.34 38.04 -21.74
CA ARG A 79 3.48 36.60 -22.02
C ARG A 79 2.45 35.76 -21.26
N ILE A 80 2.07 36.21 -20.05
CA ILE A 80 1.03 35.56 -19.24
C ILE A 80 -0.35 35.82 -19.85
N ARG A 81 -0.62 37.05 -20.31
CA ARG A 81 -1.90 37.42 -20.95
C ARG A 81 -2.28 36.49 -22.11
N ARG A 82 -1.35 36.28 -23.05
CA ARG A 82 -1.51 35.38 -24.22
C ARG A 82 -1.73 33.89 -23.87
N LEU A 83 -1.45 33.46 -22.63
CA LEU A 83 -1.66 32.09 -22.17
C LEU A 83 -3.01 31.89 -21.46
N LEU A 84 -3.64 32.95 -20.95
CA LEU A 84 -4.87 32.87 -20.16
C LEU A 84 -6.14 33.19 -20.96
N GLU A 85 -6.04 34.10 -21.94
CA GLU A 85 -7.18 34.50 -22.79
C GLU A 85 -7.88 33.31 -23.50
N PRO A 86 -7.16 32.28 -24.03
CA PRO A 86 -7.80 31.10 -24.62
C PRO A 86 -8.56 30.22 -23.62
N MET A 87 -8.13 30.19 -22.35
CA MET A 87 -8.76 29.34 -21.32
C MET A 87 -10.07 29.96 -20.79
N ALA A 88 -10.12 31.28 -20.64
CA ALA A 88 -11.33 31.97 -20.16
C ALA A 88 -12.53 31.78 -21.09
N MET A 89 -12.33 31.96 -22.40
CA MET A 89 -13.38 31.79 -23.42
C MET A 89 -13.96 30.37 -23.43
N SER A 90 -13.11 29.36 -23.28
CA SER A 90 -13.54 27.96 -23.28
C SER A 90 -14.38 27.62 -22.04
N LEU A 91 -14.04 28.15 -20.86
CA LEU A 91 -14.77 27.86 -19.62
C LEU A 91 -16.16 28.51 -19.60
N VAL A 92 -16.27 29.77 -20.04
CA VAL A 92 -17.55 30.49 -20.14
C VAL A 92 -18.50 29.79 -21.12
N THR A 93 -17.99 29.30 -22.25
CA THR A 93 -18.80 28.58 -23.25
C THR A 93 -19.39 27.29 -22.68
N VAL A 94 -18.62 26.52 -21.89
CA VAL A 94 -19.10 25.30 -21.23
C VAL A 94 -20.17 25.61 -20.18
N ILE A 95 -20.00 26.67 -19.38
CA ILE A 95 -20.97 27.07 -18.34
C ILE A 95 -22.30 27.51 -18.98
N LEU A 96 -22.26 28.28 -20.07
CA LEU A 96 -23.46 28.73 -20.78
C LEU A 96 -24.23 27.57 -21.45
N LEU A 97 -23.51 26.60 -22.05
CA LEU A 97 -24.15 25.39 -22.59
C LEU A 97 -24.83 24.57 -21.49
N PHE A 98 -24.20 24.40 -20.33
CA PHE A 98 -24.80 23.70 -19.18
C PHE A 98 -26.02 24.41 -18.59
N HIS A 99 -26.06 25.75 -18.62
CA HIS A 99 -27.25 26.50 -18.18
C HIS A 99 -28.40 26.42 -19.19
N TRP A 100 -28.12 26.50 -20.50
CA TRP A 100 -29.18 26.46 -21.51
C TRP A 100 -29.86 25.08 -21.58
N GLN A 101 -29.11 24.00 -21.40
CA GLN A 101 -29.62 22.63 -21.52
C GLN A 101 -30.42 22.12 -20.30
N PHE A 102 -30.60 22.94 -19.25
CA PHE A 102 -31.30 22.56 -18.00
C PHE A 102 -32.55 23.38 -17.65
N PHE A 103 -32.93 24.38 -18.46
CA PHE A 103 -33.96 25.38 -18.11
C PHE A 103 -35.12 25.51 -19.12
N THR A 104 -35.45 24.44 -19.85
CA THR A 104 -36.51 24.46 -20.89
C THR A 104 -37.56 23.35 -20.75
N GLU A 105 -38.07 23.11 -19.52
CA GLU A 105 -39.28 22.30 -19.29
C GLU A 105 -40.28 23.00 -18.34
N ASN A 106 -41.54 22.59 -18.38
CA ASN A 106 -42.70 23.38 -17.92
C ASN A 106 -42.95 23.39 -16.40
N PRO A 107 -43.34 24.54 -15.81
CA PRO A 107 -43.72 24.65 -14.40
C PRO A 107 -45.21 24.33 -14.16
N ALA A 108 -45.63 23.06 -14.24
CA ALA A 108 -47.03 22.67 -14.05
C ALA A 108 -47.26 21.24 -13.49
N ALA A 109 -46.82 20.96 -12.26
CA ALA A 109 -47.28 19.79 -11.50
C ALA A 109 -47.20 20.03 -9.98
N THR A 110 -48.32 19.94 -9.26
CA THR A 110 -48.38 20.10 -7.80
C THR A 110 -48.74 18.76 -7.14
N GLN A 111 -48.15 18.49 -5.97
CA GLN A 111 -48.57 17.48 -4.98
C GLN A 111 -48.72 16.01 -5.45
N ALA A 112 -47.65 15.21 -5.26
CA ALA A 112 -47.77 13.87 -4.66
C ALA A 112 -46.38 13.38 -4.20
N ALA A 113 -46.12 13.34 -2.88
CA ALA A 113 -44.89 12.76 -2.34
C ALA A 113 -44.99 11.22 -2.23
N ALA A 114 -45.23 10.56 -3.37
CA ALA A 114 -45.16 9.11 -3.45
C ALA A 114 -43.69 8.67 -3.31
N VAL A 115 -43.39 7.86 -2.29
CA VAL A 115 -42.09 7.19 -2.19
C VAL A 115 -42.05 6.11 -3.27
N LEU A 116 -41.47 6.46 -4.41
CA LEU A 116 -41.15 5.49 -5.46
C LEU A 116 -40.02 4.60 -4.94
N ASP A 117 -40.39 3.40 -4.47
CA ASP A 117 -39.48 2.25 -4.35
C ASP A 117 -39.02 1.83 -5.75
N VAL A 118 -38.14 2.64 -6.35
CA VAL A 118 -37.35 2.23 -7.51
C VAL A 118 -36.37 1.19 -7.00
N PRO A 119 -36.52 -0.11 -7.34
CA PRO A 119 -35.53 -1.10 -6.96
C PRO A 119 -34.18 -0.65 -7.53
N PRO A 120 -33.09 -0.65 -6.75
CA PRO A 120 -31.82 -0.09 -7.19
C PRO A 120 -31.35 -0.84 -8.44
N VAL A 121 -31.45 -0.19 -9.60
CA VAL A 121 -31.06 -0.75 -10.88
C VAL A 121 -29.53 -0.80 -10.90
N SER A 122 -28.98 -1.86 -10.32
CA SER A 122 -27.56 -2.17 -10.37
C SER A 122 -27.20 -2.61 -11.79
N LEU A 123 -27.13 -1.63 -12.70
CA LEU A 123 -26.51 -1.78 -14.00
C LEU A 123 -25.15 -2.47 -13.76
N PRO A 124 -24.89 -3.62 -14.40
CA PRO A 124 -23.68 -4.38 -14.13
C PRO A 124 -22.48 -3.49 -14.43
N LEU A 125 -21.62 -3.31 -13.43
CA LEU A 125 -20.51 -2.36 -13.52
C LEU A 125 -19.59 -2.77 -14.67
N VAL A 126 -19.67 -2.05 -15.80
CA VAL A 126 -18.86 -2.31 -16.98
C VAL A 126 -17.43 -1.80 -16.75
N VAL A 127 -16.70 -2.52 -15.90
CA VAL A 127 -15.29 -2.26 -15.63
C VAL A 127 -14.50 -2.52 -16.90
N LYS A 128 -14.10 -1.42 -17.57
CA LYS A 128 -13.27 -1.46 -18.77
C LYS A 128 -11.92 -2.09 -18.41
N ARG A 129 -11.76 -3.39 -18.69
CA ARG A 129 -10.47 -4.09 -18.58
C ARG A 129 -9.41 -3.33 -19.40
N ARG A 130 -8.21 -3.14 -18.85
CA ARG A 130 -7.07 -2.63 -19.65
C ARG A 130 -6.67 -3.60 -20.75
N PHE A 131 -6.68 -4.89 -20.41
CA PHE A 131 -6.27 -5.95 -21.30
C PHE A 131 -7.51 -6.54 -21.99
N PRO A 132 -7.55 -6.63 -23.34
CA PRO A 132 -8.73 -7.11 -24.07
C PRO A 132 -8.96 -8.62 -23.87
N HIS A 133 -7.91 -9.36 -23.49
CA HIS A 133 -7.93 -10.79 -23.24
C HIS A 133 -7.17 -11.07 -21.93
N ASP A 134 -7.60 -12.11 -21.22
CA ASP A 134 -6.85 -12.62 -20.07
C ASP A 134 -5.64 -13.43 -20.55
N PRO A 135 -4.56 -13.54 -19.75
CA PRO A 135 -3.43 -14.42 -20.05
C PRO A 135 -3.86 -15.86 -20.37
N PRO A 136 -3.18 -16.56 -21.29
CA PRO A 136 -3.54 -17.92 -21.67
C PRO A 136 -3.52 -18.85 -20.44
N PRO A 137 -4.48 -19.79 -20.31
CA PRO A 137 -4.51 -20.74 -19.21
C PRO A 137 -3.19 -21.51 -19.10
N TYR A 138 -2.66 -21.57 -17.88
CA TYR A 138 -1.36 -22.17 -17.61
C TYR A 138 -1.51 -23.34 -16.64
N ASP A 139 -1.14 -24.55 -17.07
CA ASP A 139 -1.04 -25.69 -16.15
C ASP A 139 0.15 -25.48 -15.21
N TYR A 140 -0.16 -25.08 -13.98
CA TYR A 140 0.81 -24.93 -12.90
C TYR A 140 1.22 -26.28 -12.31
N HIS A 141 0.31 -27.24 -12.18
CA HIS A 141 0.49 -28.41 -11.31
C HIS A 141 1.28 -29.53 -12.01
N ALA A 142 1.11 -29.75 -13.31
CA ALA A 142 2.03 -30.62 -14.07
C ALA A 142 3.45 -30.02 -14.17
N LYS A 143 3.60 -28.71 -13.94
CA LYS A 143 4.88 -27.99 -14.03
C LYS A 143 5.51 -27.67 -12.67
N LEU A 144 4.76 -27.81 -11.57
CA LEU A 144 5.17 -27.63 -10.18
C LEU A 144 5.67 -28.98 -9.62
N PRO A 145 6.95 -29.08 -9.24
CA PRO A 145 7.47 -30.22 -8.51
C PRO A 145 6.74 -30.41 -7.16
N LYS A 146 6.35 -31.65 -6.85
CA LYS A 146 5.66 -32.02 -5.58
C LYS A 146 6.43 -31.60 -4.32
N ASP A 147 7.74 -31.42 -4.43
CA ASP A 147 8.68 -31.01 -3.39
C ASP A 147 8.89 -29.48 -3.29
N THR A 148 8.14 -28.67 -4.03
CA THR A 148 8.18 -27.20 -3.90
C THR A 148 7.32 -26.75 -2.72
N ALA A 149 7.94 -26.27 -1.64
CA ALA A 149 7.22 -25.77 -0.46
C ALA A 149 6.51 -24.44 -0.73
N VAL A 150 7.22 -23.46 -1.30
CA VAL A 150 6.70 -22.12 -1.65
C VAL A 150 7.06 -21.78 -3.10
N PRO A 151 6.13 -21.83 -4.06
CA PRO A 151 6.37 -21.33 -5.41
C PRO A 151 6.47 -19.80 -5.40
N ILE A 152 7.36 -19.28 -6.25
CA ILE A 152 7.66 -17.85 -6.35
C ILE A 152 7.15 -17.32 -7.69
N PHE A 153 6.45 -16.19 -7.66
CA PHE A 153 5.99 -15.46 -8.82
C PHE A 153 6.80 -14.16 -8.97
N PHE A 154 7.58 -14.05 -10.05
CA PHE A 154 8.52 -12.96 -10.26
C PHE A 154 8.08 -12.06 -11.44
N HIS A 155 7.68 -10.83 -11.12
CA HIS A 155 7.41 -9.78 -12.09
C HIS A 155 8.72 -9.07 -12.51
N VAL A 156 9.11 -9.25 -13.77
CA VAL A 156 10.37 -8.71 -14.33
C VAL A 156 10.06 -7.64 -15.37
N TYR A 157 10.07 -6.37 -14.94
CA TYR A 157 9.97 -5.24 -15.85
C TYR A 157 11.28 -5.02 -16.63
N LEU A 158 11.17 -4.82 -17.94
CA LEU A 158 12.24 -4.67 -18.92
C LEU A 158 12.27 -3.23 -19.45
N PRO A 159 13.18 -2.35 -18.96
CA PRO A 159 13.20 -0.95 -19.37
C PRO A 159 13.44 -0.77 -20.88
N HIS A 160 12.56 0.01 -21.54
CA HIS A 160 12.75 0.42 -22.93
C HIS A 160 14.07 1.21 -23.12
N ASP A 161 14.52 1.96 -22.11
CA ASP A 161 15.83 2.62 -22.05
C ASP A 161 16.97 1.60 -21.88
N SER A 162 17.84 1.49 -22.89
CA SER A 162 18.99 0.57 -22.91
C SER A 162 19.94 0.76 -21.73
N LYS A 163 20.13 1.99 -21.24
CA LYS A 163 21.03 2.30 -20.11
C LYS A 163 20.52 1.71 -18.80
N LYS A 164 19.19 1.51 -18.66
CA LYS A 164 18.57 0.88 -17.48
C LYS A 164 18.57 -0.65 -17.53
N ARG A 165 18.70 -1.27 -18.71
CA ARG A 165 18.61 -2.75 -18.86
C ARG A 165 19.71 -3.48 -18.10
N GLY A 166 20.95 -2.97 -18.10
CA GLY A 166 22.05 -3.53 -17.31
C GLY A 166 21.74 -3.51 -15.80
N LYS A 167 21.08 -2.45 -15.29
CA LYS A 167 20.60 -2.42 -13.91
C LYS A 167 19.41 -3.34 -13.69
N ALA A 168 18.47 -3.47 -14.63
CA ALA A 168 17.36 -4.42 -14.51
C ALA A 168 17.84 -5.88 -14.44
N LEU A 169 18.83 -6.25 -15.26
CA LEU A 169 19.50 -7.56 -15.18
C LEU A 169 20.17 -7.73 -13.81
N ARG A 170 21.01 -6.78 -13.39
CA ARG A 170 21.70 -6.83 -12.10
C ARG A 170 20.73 -6.95 -10.92
N ILE A 171 19.57 -6.29 -10.97
CA ILE A 171 18.50 -6.42 -9.97
C ILE A 171 17.93 -7.84 -9.95
N VAL A 172 17.68 -8.46 -11.11
CA VAL A 172 17.20 -9.85 -11.18
C VAL A 172 18.26 -10.79 -10.59
N THR A 173 19.54 -10.62 -10.93
CA THR A 173 20.66 -11.37 -10.34
C THR A 173 20.70 -11.20 -8.81
N GLU A 174 20.73 -9.96 -8.30
CA GLU A 174 20.70 -9.64 -6.86
C GLU A 174 19.55 -10.33 -6.10
N GLN A 175 18.37 -10.47 -6.73
CA GLN A 175 17.21 -11.12 -6.11
C GLN A 175 17.28 -12.64 -6.18
N LEU A 176 17.79 -13.22 -7.27
CA LEU A 176 18.01 -14.66 -7.37
C LEU A 176 19.14 -15.13 -6.42
N ASP A 177 20.20 -14.32 -6.27
CA ASP A 177 21.26 -14.55 -5.29
C ASP A 177 20.71 -14.53 -3.86
N ALA A 178 19.86 -13.55 -3.52
CA ALA A 178 19.23 -13.46 -2.20
C ALA A 178 18.28 -14.62 -1.89
N LEU A 179 17.67 -15.25 -2.90
CA LEU A 179 16.93 -16.51 -2.74
C LEU A 179 17.87 -17.69 -2.49
N GLN A 180 19.00 -17.77 -3.20
CA GLN A 180 19.96 -18.88 -3.09
C GLN A 180 20.72 -18.86 -1.75
N GLN A 181 20.97 -17.65 -1.23
CA GLN A 181 21.62 -17.41 0.07
C GLN A 181 20.65 -17.52 1.26
N SER A 182 19.39 -17.92 1.04
CA SER A 182 18.44 -18.13 2.13
C SER A 182 18.65 -19.47 2.81
N GLU A 183 18.95 -19.43 4.11
CA GLU A 183 19.02 -20.61 4.98
C GLU A 183 17.63 -21.17 5.34
N ALA A 184 16.54 -20.54 4.87
CA ALA A 184 15.18 -20.96 5.21
C ALA A 184 14.83 -22.31 4.56
N PRO A 185 14.43 -23.36 5.31
CA PRO A 185 14.17 -24.69 4.76
C PRO A 185 13.17 -24.73 3.60
N GLN A 186 12.20 -23.81 3.59
CA GLN A 186 11.16 -23.67 2.56
C GLN A 186 11.72 -23.23 1.19
N LEU A 187 12.94 -22.68 1.15
CA LEU A 187 13.61 -22.22 -0.07
C LEU A 187 14.76 -23.15 -0.52
N THR A 188 14.89 -24.33 0.09
CA THR A 188 15.85 -25.36 -0.37
C THR A 188 15.53 -25.94 -1.75
N ARG A 189 14.27 -25.86 -2.21
CA ARG A 189 13.82 -26.35 -3.53
C ARG A 189 12.87 -25.35 -4.19
N VAL A 190 13.46 -24.33 -4.81
CA VAL A 190 12.75 -23.20 -5.40
C VAL A 190 12.28 -23.49 -6.83
N THR A 191 10.98 -23.27 -7.06
CA THR A 191 10.37 -23.16 -8.39
C THR A 191 9.89 -21.73 -8.60
N ILE A 192 10.35 -21.06 -9.66
CA ILE A 192 10.00 -19.66 -9.97
C ILE A 192 9.21 -19.60 -11.27
N PHE A 193 7.96 -19.16 -11.18
CA PHE A 193 7.17 -18.74 -12.33
C PHE A 193 7.46 -17.25 -12.56
N TYR A 194 7.99 -16.87 -13.72
CA TYR A 194 8.37 -15.48 -13.98
C TYR A 194 7.74 -14.94 -15.26
N GLN A 195 7.39 -13.67 -15.21
CA GLN A 195 6.72 -12.93 -16.28
C GLN A 195 7.59 -11.74 -16.67
N THR A 196 7.88 -11.59 -17.97
CA THR A 196 8.61 -10.43 -18.50
C THR A 196 7.64 -9.42 -19.10
N ILE A 197 7.78 -8.14 -18.76
CA ILE A 197 6.98 -7.05 -19.35
C ILE A 197 7.87 -5.89 -19.79
N GLY A 198 7.63 -5.33 -20.97
CA GLY A 198 8.48 -4.32 -21.60
C GLY A 198 9.41 -4.94 -22.66
N LYS A 199 10.22 -4.11 -23.32
CA LYS A 199 10.93 -4.53 -24.55
C LYS A 199 12.07 -5.53 -24.27
N LEU A 200 11.95 -6.75 -24.82
CA LEU A 200 13.00 -7.77 -24.85
C LEU A 200 14.32 -7.28 -25.47
N THR A 201 15.44 -7.86 -25.01
CA THR A 201 16.76 -7.71 -25.64
C THR A 201 17.60 -8.98 -25.56
N SER A 202 18.68 -9.06 -26.35
CA SER A 202 19.74 -10.05 -26.18
C SER A 202 20.32 -10.07 -24.75
N SER A 203 20.46 -8.90 -24.12
CA SER A 203 21.04 -8.76 -22.77
C SER A 203 20.11 -9.13 -21.62
N LEU A 204 18.78 -9.17 -21.82
CA LEU A 204 17.81 -9.53 -20.80
C LEU A 204 16.52 -10.05 -21.46
N ASN A 205 16.32 -11.36 -21.37
CA ASN A 205 15.21 -12.11 -21.95
C ASN A 205 15.00 -13.42 -21.16
N SER A 206 14.03 -14.22 -21.61
CA SER A 206 13.72 -15.55 -21.04
C SER A 206 14.94 -16.47 -20.93
N ALA A 207 15.77 -16.60 -21.98
CA ALA A 207 16.94 -17.47 -21.96
C ALA A 207 18.01 -17.02 -20.94
N VAL A 208 18.24 -15.70 -20.81
CA VAL A 208 19.14 -15.14 -19.78
C VAL A 208 18.63 -15.44 -18.37
N ILE A 209 17.32 -15.30 -18.13
CA ILE A 209 16.72 -15.61 -16.82
C ILE A 209 16.78 -17.12 -16.53
N GLN A 210 16.54 -17.98 -17.53
CA GLN A 210 16.71 -19.43 -17.39
C GLN A 210 18.15 -19.83 -17.07
N ALA A 211 19.15 -19.16 -17.66
CA ALA A 211 20.57 -19.39 -17.34
C ALA A 211 20.87 -19.05 -15.86
N LEU A 212 20.47 -17.85 -15.42
CA LEU A 212 20.62 -17.42 -14.01
C LEU A 212 19.93 -18.37 -13.03
N CYS A 213 18.78 -18.94 -13.41
CA CYS A 213 18.10 -19.96 -12.60
C CYS A 213 18.86 -21.30 -12.56
N LYS A 214 19.36 -21.77 -13.72
CA LYS A 214 20.11 -23.02 -13.83
C LYS A 214 21.40 -22.98 -13.01
N GLU A 215 22.13 -21.86 -13.06
CA GLU A 215 23.31 -21.58 -12.22
C GLU A 215 23.03 -21.76 -10.71
N ARG A 216 21.79 -21.50 -10.29
CA ARG A 216 21.35 -21.49 -8.88
C ARG A 216 20.53 -22.73 -8.49
N ASN A 217 20.46 -23.73 -9.37
CA ASN A 217 19.64 -24.93 -9.23
C ASN A 217 18.13 -24.66 -9.04
N PHE A 218 17.64 -23.54 -9.57
CA PHE A 218 16.22 -23.18 -9.52
C PHE A 218 15.44 -23.71 -10.73
N LYS A 219 14.23 -24.21 -10.48
CA LYS A 219 13.33 -24.69 -11.54
C LYS A 219 12.49 -23.51 -12.06
N CYS A 220 13.00 -22.81 -13.07
CA CYS A 220 12.33 -21.61 -13.60
C CYS A 220 11.41 -21.88 -14.79
N ARG A 221 10.27 -21.19 -14.79
CA ARG A 221 9.16 -21.33 -15.74
C ARG A 221 8.76 -19.95 -16.25
N HIS A 222 8.91 -19.73 -17.55
CA HIS A 222 8.47 -18.49 -18.18
C HIS A 222 6.94 -18.56 -18.38
N LEU A 223 6.21 -17.59 -17.82
CA LEU A 223 4.75 -17.48 -17.97
C LEU A 223 4.37 -16.85 -19.32
N GLY A 224 5.17 -15.90 -19.80
CA GLY A 224 4.97 -15.22 -21.07
C GLY A 224 5.79 -13.94 -21.18
N GLN A 225 5.58 -13.21 -22.27
CA GLN A 225 6.18 -11.89 -22.57
C GLN A 225 5.07 -10.95 -23.03
N TYR A 226 5.06 -9.70 -22.52
CA TYR A 226 4.18 -8.64 -23.00
C TYR A 226 4.98 -7.34 -23.21
N ASP A 227 4.78 -6.64 -24.32
CA ASP A 227 5.56 -5.42 -24.62
C ASP A 227 5.11 -4.18 -23.83
N ASP A 228 3.86 -4.18 -23.35
CA ASP A 228 3.32 -3.28 -22.33
C ASP A 228 2.43 -4.08 -21.36
N GLY A 229 2.20 -3.52 -20.18
CA GLY A 229 1.44 -4.11 -19.09
C GLY A 229 1.98 -3.69 -17.73
N ARG A 230 1.39 -4.21 -16.65
CA ARG A 230 1.88 -4.00 -15.29
C ARG A 230 1.72 -5.26 -14.46
N GLU A 231 1.90 -5.12 -13.16
CA GLU A 231 1.93 -6.19 -12.17
C GLU A 231 0.65 -7.05 -12.16
N GLU A 232 -0.51 -6.51 -12.59
CA GLU A 232 -1.79 -7.23 -12.61
C GLU A 232 -1.75 -8.53 -13.43
N LEU A 233 -0.96 -8.59 -14.51
CA LEU A 233 -0.79 -9.79 -15.35
C LEU A 233 -0.04 -10.91 -14.61
N THR A 234 0.95 -10.57 -13.79
CA THR A 234 1.67 -11.56 -12.97
C THR A 234 0.84 -11.97 -11.76
N LEU A 235 0.16 -11.02 -11.13
CA LEU A 235 -0.78 -11.27 -10.03
C LEU A 235 -1.93 -12.19 -10.46
N HIS A 236 -2.43 -12.06 -11.69
CA HIS A 236 -3.45 -12.95 -12.26
C HIS A 236 -2.97 -14.41 -12.26
N HIS A 237 -1.73 -14.66 -12.68
CA HIS A 237 -1.13 -16.00 -12.62
C HIS A 237 -0.93 -16.50 -11.17
N VAL A 238 -0.65 -15.63 -10.19
CA VAL A 238 -0.63 -16.02 -8.76
C VAL A 238 -2.03 -16.50 -8.32
N GLN A 239 -3.08 -15.78 -8.72
CA GLN A 239 -4.44 -16.15 -8.33
C GLN A 239 -4.94 -17.41 -9.03
N GLN A 240 -4.69 -17.55 -10.34
CA GLN A 240 -4.97 -18.78 -11.10
C GLN A 240 -4.31 -20.00 -10.45
N PHE A 241 -3.04 -19.88 -10.05
CA PHE A 241 -2.32 -20.93 -9.31
C PHE A 241 -3.10 -21.36 -8.06
N CYS A 242 -3.54 -20.40 -7.24
CA CYS A 242 -4.22 -20.69 -5.98
C CYS A 242 -5.64 -21.28 -6.15
N HIS A 243 -6.38 -20.92 -7.20
CA HIS A 243 -7.64 -21.60 -7.52
C HIS A 243 -7.42 -23.05 -7.95
N ALA A 244 -6.39 -23.30 -8.78
CA ALA A 244 -6.02 -24.66 -9.18
C ALA A 244 -5.49 -25.49 -7.99
N ASP A 245 -4.79 -24.86 -7.05
CA ASP A 245 -4.34 -25.47 -5.79
C ASP A 245 -5.53 -25.96 -4.94
N ALA A 246 -6.50 -25.08 -4.69
CA ALA A 246 -7.72 -25.41 -3.95
C ALA A 246 -8.49 -26.58 -4.61
N THR A 247 -8.62 -26.57 -5.94
CA THR A 247 -9.30 -27.63 -6.69
C THR A 247 -8.59 -28.98 -6.55
N ASN A 248 -7.26 -29.00 -6.66
CA ASN A 248 -6.47 -30.25 -6.56
C ASN A 248 -6.40 -30.79 -5.12
N ASN A 249 -6.45 -29.92 -4.11
CA ASN A 249 -6.48 -30.31 -2.70
C ASN A 249 -7.80 -31.02 -2.36
N ASN A 250 -8.95 -30.53 -2.86
CA ASN A 250 -10.26 -31.15 -2.62
C ASN A 250 -10.36 -32.61 -3.11
N ASN A 251 -9.64 -32.95 -4.18
CA ASN A 251 -9.63 -34.31 -4.75
C ASN A 251 -8.75 -35.30 -3.96
N ASN A 252 -7.91 -34.81 -3.04
CA ASN A 252 -6.99 -35.61 -2.26
C ASN A 252 -7.31 -35.46 -0.77
N ALA A 253 -8.40 -36.07 -0.30
CA ALA A 253 -9.06 -35.83 1.01
C ALA A 253 -8.25 -36.14 2.30
N LEU A 254 -6.91 -36.17 2.23
CA LEU A 254 -5.96 -36.30 3.33
C LEU A 254 -5.15 -35.00 3.56
N VAL A 255 -5.65 -33.85 3.12
CA VAL A 255 -4.93 -32.56 3.22
C VAL A 255 -4.89 -32.07 4.67
N THR A 256 -3.69 -31.85 5.19
CA THR A 256 -3.44 -31.16 6.46
C THR A 256 -3.96 -29.72 6.43
N ASN A 257 -4.46 -29.19 7.57
CA ASN A 257 -5.06 -27.85 7.72
C ASN A 257 -4.19 -26.63 7.31
N THR A 258 -2.99 -26.84 6.78
CA THR A 258 -2.04 -25.83 6.29
C THR A 258 -2.18 -25.62 4.79
N THR A 259 -2.89 -24.58 4.39
CA THR A 259 -3.05 -24.16 2.99
C THR A 259 -1.74 -23.65 2.39
N ARG A 260 -1.40 -24.00 1.15
CA ARG A 260 -0.14 -23.61 0.49
C ARG A 260 0.06 -22.09 0.49
N ARG A 261 1.31 -21.67 0.72
CA ARG A 261 1.77 -20.28 0.63
C ARG A 261 2.48 -20.02 -0.69
N VAL A 262 2.35 -18.81 -1.23
CA VAL A 262 3.01 -18.35 -2.45
C VAL A 262 3.75 -17.05 -2.18
N MET A 263 4.90 -16.85 -2.84
CA MET A 263 5.67 -15.60 -2.78
C MET A 263 5.45 -14.80 -4.05
N TYR A 264 5.26 -13.49 -3.94
CA TYR A 264 5.27 -12.54 -5.05
C TYR A 264 6.41 -11.52 -4.88
N ILE A 265 7.21 -11.34 -5.92
CA ILE A 265 8.32 -10.37 -5.97
C ILE A 265 8.36 -9.63 -7.32
N HIS A 266 8.86 -8.39 -7.29
CA HIS A 266 9.02 -7.52 -8.46
C HIS A 266 10.46 -7.01 -8.52
N ASN A 267 11.04 -6.80 -9.70
CA ASN A 267 12.36 -6.17 -9.89
C ASN A 267 12.43 -4.66 -9.55
N LYS A 268 11.82 -4.24 -8.42
CA LYS A 268 11.60 -2.84 -8.04
C LYS A 268 12.90 -2.04 -8.00
N GLY A 269 12.88 -0.89 -8.70
CA GLY A 269 14.05 -0.04 -8.94
C GLY A 269 14.62 -0.14 -10.36
N SER A 270 14.10 -1.06 -11.20
CA SER A 270 14.38 -1.19 -12.64
C SER A 270 13.95 0.05 -13.44
N HIS A 271 12.71 0.53 -13.23
CA HIS A 271 12.15 1.69 -13.93
C HIS A 271 12.63 3.04 -13.33
N HIS A 272 12.55 3.18 -12.00
CA HIS A 272 13.01 4.35 -11.23
C HIS A 272 14.28 3.99 -10.44
N THR A 273 15.45 4.34 -10.97
CA THR A 273 16.75 3.94 -10.42
C THR A 273 17.21 4.89 -9.31
N SER A 274 17.30 4.43 -8.06
CA SER A 274 17.83 5.22 -6.93
C SER A 274 18.47 4.33 -5.87
N ALA A 275 19.37 4.90 -5.05
CA ALA A 275 20.03 4.17 -3.96
C ALA A 275 19.06 3.82 -2.81
N ILE A 276 17.99 4.59 -2.62
CA ILE A 276 16.93 4.24 -1.67
C ILE A 276 16.09 3.05 -2.16
N ASN A 277 15.81 2.94 -3.46
CA ASN A 277 15.11 1.77 -4.02
C ASN A 277 15.97 0.49 -3.94
N ASP A 278 17.30 0.62 -4.06
CA ASP A 278 18.21 -0.50 -3.85
C ASP A 278 18.22 -0.96 -2.37
N ARG A 279 18.29 -0.01 -1.42
CA ARG A 279 18.15 -0.34 0.02
C ARG A 279 16.78 -0.95 0.36
N TRP A 280 15.70 -0.45 -0.26
CA TRP A 280 14.34 -0.96 -0.07
C TRP A 280 14.22 -2.40 -0.58
N ARG A 281 14.67 -2.67 -1.81
CA ARG A 281 14.66 -4.02 -2.41
C ARG A 281 15.40 -5.03 -1.55
N ASN A 282 16.61 -4.71 -1.11
CA ASN A 282 17.42 -5.64 -0.31
C ASN A 282 16.74 -5.98 1.02
N LYS A 283 16.08 -5.00 1.66
CA LYS A 283 15.26 -5.22 2.86
C LYS A 283 14.00 -6.04 2.58
N MET A 284 13.36 -5.86 1.42
CA MET A 284 12.19 -6.65 1.04
C MET A 284 12.56 -8.11 0.76
N MET A 285 13.65 -8.36 0.02
CA MET A 285 14.17 -9.73 -0.15
C MET A 285 14.47 -10.37 1.20
N ALA A 286 15.21 -9.70 2.08
CA ALA A 286 15.54 -10.21 3.42
C ALA A 286 14.30 -10.45 4.32
N ALA A 287 13.17 -9.79 4.06
CA ALA A 287 11.89 -10.10 4.72
C ALA A 287 11.21 -11.32 4.11
N MET A 288 11.21 -11.46 2.78
CA MET A 288 10.60 -12.58 2.06
C MET A 288 11.36 -13.89 2.23
N THR A 289 12.67 -13.84 2.40
CA THR A 289 13.53 -15.01 2.64
C THR A 289 13.69 -15.37 4.11
N HIS A 290 12.95 -14.71 5.01
CA HIS A 290 12.99 -14.99 6.45
C HIS A 290 11.99 -16.11 6.81
N GLU A 291 12.44 -17.09 7.60
CA GLU A 291 11.65 -18.24 8.08
C GLU A 291 10.21 -17.85 8.51
N LYS A 292 10.04 -16.76 9.29
CA LYS A 292 8.77 -16.33 9.90
C LYS A 292 7.81 -15.67 8.90
N CYS A 293 8.23 -15.46 7.66
CA CYS A 293 7.40 -15.00 6.56
C CYS A 293 6.95 -16.17 5.67
N LEU A 294 7.84 -17.18 5.52
CA LEU A 294 7.60 -18.43 4.78
C LEU A 294 6.74 -19.43 5.55
N ALA A 295 6.95 -19.52 6.87
CA ALA A 295 6.19 -20.33 7.83
C ALA A 295 6.04 -19.52 9.14
N PRO A 296 5.04 -18.62 9.24
CA PRO A 296 4.85 -17.78 10.41
C PRO A 296 4.48 -18.60 11.65
N PRO A 297 4.92 -18.19 12.87
CA PRO A 297 4.59 -18.89 14.11
C PRO A 297 3.08 -19.14 14.26
N MET A 298 2.70 -20.40 14.51
CA MET A 298 1.30 -20.85 14.64
C MET A 298 0.43 -20.62 13.38
N GLU A 299 1.04 -20.37 12.20
CA GLU A 299 0.39 -20.15 10.90
C GLU A 299 -0.66 -19.01 10.84
N VAL A 300 -0.63 -18.08 11.82
CA VAL A 300 -1.70 -17.12 12.08
C VAL A 300 -1.94 -16.06 11.01
N CYS A 301 -0.91 -15.62 10.26
CA CYS A 301 -1.07 -14.55 9.27
C CYS A 301 -1.30 -15.09 7.84
N THR A 302 -2.31 -14.53 7.16
CA THR A 302 -2.64 -14.84 5.76
C THR A 302 -1.78 -14.08 4.77
N LEU A 303 -1.17 -12.96 5.19
CA LEU A 303 -0.31 -12.10 4.37
C LEU A 303 0.92 -11.67 5.19
N CYS A 304 2.12 -11.84 4.64
CA CYS A 304 3.38 -11.36 5.19
C CYS A 304 4.08 -10.39 4.22
N SER A 305 4.65 -9.31 4.75
CA SER A 305 5.40 -8.31 3.96
C SER A 305 6.58 -7.72 4.74
N LEU A 306 7.41 -6.86 4.12
CA LEU A 306 8.41 -6.07 4.87
C LEU A 306 7.74 -5.05 5.80
N PHE A 307 6.73 -4.34 5.30
CA PHE A 307 6.00 -3.29 5.99
C PHE A 307 4.59 -3.17 5.39
N LEU A 308 3.58 -3.08 6.27
CA LEU A 308 2.19 -2.90 5.90
C LEU A 308 1.58 -1.69 6.63
N THR A 309 0.74 -0.95 5.92
CA THR A 309 0.01 0.23 6.41
C THR A 309 -1.45 0.10 5.98
N ALA A 310 -2.37 0.65 6.77
CA ALA A 310 -3.82 0.54 6.53
C ALA A 310 -4.54 1.90 6.45
N GLU A 311 -3.85 3.00 6.79
CA GLU A 311 -4.35 4.38 6.75
C GLU A 311 -4.60 4.94 5.33
N ARG A 312 -4.60 4.09 4.30
CA ARG A 312 -4.91 4.45 2.90
C ARG A 312 -5.79 3.41 2.19
N GLY A 313 -6.37 2.47 2.95
CA GLY A 313 -6.51 1.10 2.46
C GLY A 313 -5.25 0.30 2.80
N ILE A 314 -5.34 -1.03 2.75
CA ILE A 314 -4.26 -1.92 3.17
C ILE A 314 -3.22 -2.03 2.04
N PHE A 315 -2.11 -1.30 2.21
CA PHE A 315 -1.01 -1.18 1.26
C PHE A 315 0.17 -2.07 1.69
N VAL A 316 0.73 -2.79 0.72
CA VAL A 316 1.92 -3.63 0.91
C VAL A 316 3.15 -2.94 0.35
N ALA A 317 4.13 -2.65 1.22
CA ALA A 317 5.30 -1.86 0.87
C ALA A 317 6.10 -2.46 -0.28
N GLY A 318 5.91 -1.88 -1.47
CA GLY A 318 6.74 -2.09 -2.63
C GLY A 318 6.38 -3.28 -3.52
N ASN A 319 5.26 -3.96 -3.28
CA ASN A 319 4.82 -5.15 -4.03
C ASN A 319 5.72 -6.39 -3.84
N PHE A 320 6.09 -6.66 -2.58
CA PHE A 320 6.79 -7.88 -2.15
C PHE A 320 6.02 -8.49 -0.97
N TRP A 321 5.54 -9.72 -1.12
CA TRP A 321 4.79 -10.41 -0.06
C TRP A 321 4.78 -11.93 -0.22
N ILE A 322 4.44 -12.61 0.88
CA ILE A 322 4.04 -14.02 0.91
C ILE A 322 2.59 -14.08 1.39
N ALA A 323 1.74 -14.88 0.75
CA ALA A 323 0.34 -15.05 1.18
C ALA A 323 -0.11 -16.50 1.09
N ARG A 324 -1.14 -16.87 1.87
CA ARG A 324 -1.83 -18.17 1.76
C ARG A 324 -2.80 -18.17 0.58
N CYS A 325 -2.89 -19.29 -0.15
CA CYS A 325 -3.75 -19.41 -1.32
C CYS A 325 -5.26 -19.31 -1.01
N ASP A 326 -5.71 -19.79 0.15
CA ASP A 326 -7.10 -19.70 0.59
C ASP A 326 -7.57 -18.25 0.80
N TYR A 327 -6.66 -17.36 1.17
CA TYR A 327 -6.90 -15.92 1.24
C TYR A 327 -6.83 -15.27 -0.16
N LEU A 328 -5.87 -15.64 -1.01
CA LEU A 328 -5.77 -15.05 -2.37
C LEU A 328 -6.96 -15.41 -3.29
N THR A 329 -7.61 -16.55 -3.06
CA THR A 329 -8.84 -16.95 -3.77
C THR A 329 -10.09 -16.18 -3.34
N GLN A 330 -10.01 -15.36 -2.28
CA GLN A 330 -11.07 -14.41 -1.87
C GLN A 330 -10.93 -13.03 -2.53
N LEU A 331 -9.81 -12.74 -3.21
CA LEU A 331 -9.55 -11.42 -3.80
C LEU A 331 -10.26 -11.25 -5.16
N LEU A 332 -10.59 -10.01 -5.52
CA LEU A 332 -11.09 -9.69 -6.87
C LEU A 332 -10.04 -10.04 -7.93
N PRO A 333 -10.42 -10.43 -9.16
CA PRO A 333 -9.47 -10.68 -10.23
C PRO A 333 -8.53 -9.49 -10.47
N PRO A 334 -7.19 -9.65 -10.43
CA PRO A 334 -6.22 -8.56 -10.57
C PRO A 334 -6.45 -7.64 -11.77
N LEU A 335 -6.82 -8.21 -12.92
CA LEU A 335 -7.08 -7.52 -14.19
C LEU A 335 -8.34 -6.63 -14.15
N GLN A 336 -9.16 -6.75 -13.11
CA GLN A 336 -10.39 -5.99 -12.86
C GLN A 336 -10.27 -5.08 -11.61
N PHE A 337 -9.32 -5.35 -10.70
CA PHE A 337 -9.22 -4.68 -9.40
C PHE A 337 -9.02 -3.17 -9.49
N GLU A 338 -8.17 -2.70 -10.41
CA GLU A 338 -7.91 -1.26 -10.60
C GLU A 338 -9.19 -0.47 -10.95
N GLY A 339 -10.00 -0.97 -11.89
CA GLY A 339 -11.22 -0.29 -12.31
C GLY A 339 -12.35 -0.37 -11.28
N HIS A 340 -12.37 -1.42 -10.45
CA HIS A 340 -13.24 -1.44 -9.27
C HIS A 340 -12.78 -0.40 -8.23
N MET A 341 -11.48 -0.30 -7.93
CA MET A 341 -10.94 0.74 -7.05
C MET A 341 -11.21 2.17 -7.57
N GLU A 342 -11.15 2.38 -8.88
CA GLU A 342 -11.51 3.66 -9.51
C GLU A 342 -13.00 4.01 -9.32
N HIS A 343 -13.90 3.02 -9.34
CA HIS A 343 -15.31 3.22 -8.99
C HIS A 343 -15.50 3.59 -7.52
N VAL A 344 -14.88 2.86 -6.57
CA VAL A 344 -14.97 3.18 -5.14
C VAL A 344 -14.52 4.62 -4.86
N VAL A 345 -13.46 5.07 -5.53
CA VAL A 345 -12.93 6.43 -5.38
C VAL A 345 -13.85 7.48 -6.02
N LYS A 346 -14.49 7.16 -7.15
CA LYS A 346 -15.52 8.03 -7.75
C LYS A 346 -16.71 8.22 -6.81
N ASP A 347 -17.20 7.15 -6.21
CA ASP A 347 -18.36 7.18 -5.31
C ASP A 347 -18.01 7.92 -4.01
N ALA A 348 -16.79 7.69 -3.49
CA ALA A 348 -16.24 8.43 -2.36
C ALA A 348 -16.12 9.95 -2.68
N LEU A 349 -15.74 10.33 -3.90
CA LEU A 349 -15.70 11.74 -4.31
C LEU A 349 -17.11 12.36 -4.40
N TYR A 350 -18.13 11.62 -4.82
CA TYR A 350 -19.53 12.10 -4.71
C TYR A 350 -19.95 12.27 -3.25
N MET A 351 -19.66 11.30 -2.37
CA MET A 351 -19.92 11.44 -0.93
C MET A 351 -19.17 12.62 -0.30
N GLN A 352 -18.01 13.03 -0.86
CA GLN A 352 -17.30 14.24 -0.41
C GLN A 352 -18.03 15.52 -0.86
N LEU A 353 -18.58 15.55 -2.08
CA LEU A 353 -19.41 16.68 -2.55
C LEU A 353 -20.72 16.82 -1.76
N GLU A 354 -21.26 15.71 -1.26
CA GLU A 354 -22.40 15.68 -0.33
C GLU A 354 -22.02 15.99 1.14
N SER A 355 -20.75 16.33 1.43
CA SER A 355 -20.21 16.52 2.79
C SER A 355 -20.34 15.31 3.73
N ARG A 356 -20.67 14.12 3.19
CA ARG A 356 -20.84 12.86 3.92
C ARG A 356 -19.55 12.12 4.19
N ILE A 357 -18.45 12.44 3.49
CA ILE A 357 -17.10 12.03 3.89
C ILE A 357 -16.09 13.16 3.67
N ASN A 358 -15.00 13.12 4.44
CA ASN A 358 -13.83 13.96 4.27
C ASN A 358 -12.69 13.15 3.63
N MET A 359 -11.80 13.83 2.91
CA MET A 359 -10.56 13.26 2.35
C MET A 359 -9.36 14.18 2.64
N GLY A 360 -9.29 14.70 3.86
CA GLY A 360 -8.34 15.74 4.26
C GLY A 360 -6.99 15.20 4.74
N MET A 361 -7.00 14.04 5.40
CA MET A 361 -5.82 13.46 6.09
C MET A 361 -4.61 13.23 5.18
N HIS A 362 -4.83 12.96 3.89
CA HIS A 362 -3.76 12.72 2.92
C HIS A 362 -4.03 13.44 1.60
N LYS A 363 -2.95 13.72 0.85
CA LYS A 363 -3.06 14.27 -0.50
C LYS A 363 -3.94 13.37 -1.37
N GLN A 364 -4.91 13.97 -2.04
CA GLN A 364 -5.68 13.33 -3.11
C GLN A 364 -4.78 13.13 -4.34
N TRP A 365 -4.35 11.89 -4.58
CA TRP A 365 -3.56 11.45 -5.72
C TRP A 365 -3.61 9.91 -5.82
N PRO A 366 -3.40 9.28 -7.01
CA PRO A 366 -3.61 7.85 -7.19
C PRO A 366 -2.91 6.92 -6.18
N PRO A 367 -1.67 7.20 -5.71
CA PRO A 367 -1.03 6.40 -4.65
C PRO A 367 -1.76 6.39 -3.31
N SER A 368 -2.46 7.46 -2.90
CA SER A 368 -3.25 7.44 -1.65
C SER A 368 -4.55 6.65 -1.81
N PHE A 369 -5.02 6.49 -3.05
CA PHE A 369 -6.30 5.86 -3.36
C PHE A 369 -6.18 4.39 -3.75
N GLY A 370 -5.00 3.93 -4.18
CA GLY A 370 -4.83 2.60 -4.75
C GLY A 370 -5.42 2.47 -6.16
N THR A 371 -5.37 3.55 -6.95
CA THR A 371 -5.86 3.60 -8.34
C THR A 371 -4.72 3.78 -9.33
N GLY A 372 -5.01 3.64 -10.64
CA GLY A 372 -3.98 3.66 -11.66
C GLY A 372 -2.93 2.55 -11.43
N ARG A 373 -1.66 2.86 -11.73
CA ARG A 373 -0.54 1.92 -11.57
C ARG A 373 -0.23 1.49 -10.13
N PHE A 374 -0.94 2.01 -9.14
CA PHE A 374 -0.73 1.72 -7.73
C PHE A 374 -1.72 0.68 -7.19
N ALA A 375 -2.76 0.32 -7.96
CA ALA A 375 -3.76 -0.68 -7.55
C ALA A 375 -3.14 -2.04 -7.17
N ALA A 376 -2.08 -2.47 -7.88
CA ALA A 376 -1.34 -3.67 -7.54
C ALA A 376 -0.75 -3.65 -6.11
N GLU A 377 -0.26 -2.49 -5.62
CA GLU A 377 0.31 -2.34 -4.27
C GLU A 377 -0.76 -2.39 -3.15
N TYR A 378 -2.05 -2.45 -3.51
CA TYR A 378 -3.20 -2.62 -2.60
C TYR A 378 -3.94 -3.95 -2.78
N TRP A 379 -3.84 -4.61 -3.94
CA TRP A 379 -4.62 -5.81 -4.27
C TRP A 379 -4.52 -6.90 -3.20
N SER A 380 -3.29 -7.30 -2.84
CA SER A 380 -3.03 -8.38 -1.90
C SER A 380 -3.46 -8.08 -0.46
N GLY A 381 -3.68 -6.81 -0.10
CA GLY A 381 -4.22 -6.42 1.21
C GLY A 381 -5.73 -6.18 1.24
N SER A 382 -6.40 -6.22 0.08
CA SER A 382 -7.71 -5.55 -0.07
C SER A 382 -8.90 -6.21 0.62
N HIS A 383 -8.87 -7.52 0.88
CA HIS A 383 -10.03 -8.26 1.40
C HIS A 383 -10.11 -8.23 2.95
N PRO A 384 -11.30 -8.00 3.55
CA PRO A 384 -11.45 -7.73 4.98
C PRO A 384 -11.10 -8.90 5.93
N THR A 385 -10.87 -10.11 5.41
CA THR A 385 -10.38 -11.26 6.21
C THR A 385 -8.86 -11.31 6.35
N VAL A 386 -8.12 -10.32 5.83
CA VAL A 386 -6.65 -10.30 5.92
C VAL A 386 -6.18 -10.25 7.38
N ILE A 387 -5.29 -11.18 7.72
CA ILE A 387 -4.57 -11.20 9.00
C ILE A 387 -3.09 -10.97 8.68
N PRO A 388 -2.59 -9.72 8.73
CA PRO A 388 -1.25 -9.42 8.25
C PRO A 388 -0.17 -9.60 9.32
N CYS A 389 1.05 -9.89 8.86
CA CYS A 389 2.28 -9.85 9.64
C CYS A 389 3.37 -9.12 8.85
N ASP A 390 4.29 -8.45 9.54
CA ASP A 390 5.39 -7.72 8.89
C ASP A 390 6.63 -7.59 9.78
N PHE A 391 7.59 -6.77 9.35
CA PHE A 391 8.83 -6.49 10.09
C PHE A 391 8.89 -5.04 10.59
N SER A 392 7.73 -4.36 10.77
CA SER A 392 7.64 -2.95 11.22
C SER A 392 8.30 -2.71 12.58
N LEU A 393 8.31 -3.73 13.45
CA LEU A 393 8.97 -3.73 14.77
C LEU A 393 10.51 -3.60 14.70
N THR A 394 11.09 -3.63 13.50
CA THR A 394 12.52 -3.37 13.24
C THR A 394 12.85 -1.87 13.31
N PHE A 395 11.89 -0.99 13.02
CA PHE A 395 12.04 0.45 13.14
C PHE A 395 11.24 1.02 14.32
N ARG A 396 11.60 2.23 14.75
CA ARG A 396 10.87 2.99 15.77
C ARG A 396 10.24 4.21 15.11
N PRO A 397 8.91 4.38 15.16
CA PRO A 397 8.26 5.60 14.72
C PRO A 397 8.83 6.83 15.43
N GLN A 398 9.04 7.90 14.68
CA GLN A 398 9.55 9.18 15.18
C GLN A 398 8.39 10.17 15.35
N PRO A 399 8.28 10.91 16.46
CA PRO A 399 7.21 11.90 16.64
C PRO A 399 7.14 12.98 15.53
N ILE A 400 8.28 13.28 14.90
CA ILE A 400 8.40 14.30 13.84
C ILE A 400 7.81 13.89 12.47
N HIS A 401 7.47 12.61 12.25
CA HIS A 401 6.98 12.14 10.96
C HIS A 401 5.45 12.01 10.95
N ALA A 402 4.82 12.57 9.91
CA ALA A 402 3.36 12.69 9.79
C ALA A 402 2.61 11.35 9.66
N ASP A 403 3.24 10.30 9.12
CA ASP A 403 2.67 8.96 8.99
C ASP A 403 3.75 7.87 9.22
N ASN A 404 3.32 6.60 9.32
CA ASN A 404 4.22 5.47 9.56
C ASN A 404 5.02 5.08 8.29
N THR A 405 4.59 5.52 7.11
CA THR A 405 5.32 5.29 5.84
C THR A 405 6.56 6.18 5.76
N LEU A 406 6.50 7.41 6.26
CA LEU A 406 7.66 8.30 6.36
C LEU A 406 8.72 7.76 7.35
N ASP A 407 8.29 7.15 8.47
CA ASP A 407 9.20 6.46 9.39
C ASP A 407 9.90 5.26 8.73
N PHE A 408 9.11 4.43 8.04
CA PHE A 408 9.63 3.31 7.28
C PHE A 408 10.65 3.76 6.22
N LEU A 409 10.31 4.78 5.42
CA LEU A 409 11.20 5.32 4.38
C LEU A 409 12.46 5.96 4.99
N ALA A 410 12.37 6.63 6.14
CA ALA A 410 13.53 7.15 6.86
C ALA A 410 14.45 6.02 7.35
N TRP A 411 13.90 4.92 7.88
CA TRP A 411 14.68 3.73 8.27
C TRP A 411 15.34 3.04 7.06
N VAL A 412 14.62 2.90 5.93
CA VAL A 412 15.18 2.42 4.67
C VAL A 412 16.32 3.34 4.19
N ASN A 413 16.13 4.66 4.29
CA ASN A 413 17.12 5.63 3.84
C ASN A 413 18.40 5.62 4.69
N ASN A 414 18.25 5.57 6.02
CA ASN A 414 19.35 5.68 6.99
C ASN A 414 20.20 4.41 7.14
N THR A 415 19.83 3.30 6.49
CA THR A 415 20.62 2.06 6.49
C THR A 415 21.80 2.16 5.53
N SER A 416 22.91 2.80 5.95
CA SER A 416 24.16 2.84 5.18
C SER A 416 24.75 1.44 4.97
N PRO A 417 25.34 1.12 3.81
CA PRO A 417 26.05 -0.15 3.59
C PRO A 417 27.20 -0.42 4.56
N LYS A 418 27.73 0.61 5.24
CA LYS A 418 28.78 0.50 6.26
C LYS A 418 28.26 0.17 7.66
N VAL A 419 26.95 0.08 7.85
CA VAL A 419 26.31 -0.23 9.13
C VAL A 419 25.72 -1.63 9.04
N VAL A 420 26.15 -2.54 9.92
CA VAL A 420 25.58 -3.89 10.03
C VAL A 420 24.06 -3.75 10.17
N ALA A 421 23.33 -4.36 9.24
CA ALA A 421 21.87 -4.26 9.22
C ALA A 421 21.31 -4.90 10.49
N LYS A 422 20.53 -4.13 11.28
CA LYS A 422 19.83 -4.70 12.44
C LYS A 422 18.94 -5.85 11.96
N PRO A 423 18.92 -7.01 12.66
CA PRO A 423 18.11 -8.14 12.27
C PRO A 423 16.63 -7.73 12.21
N LEU A 424 15.92 -8.24 11.21
CA LEU A 424 14.51 -7.94 11.03
C LEU A 424 13.70 -8.55 12.18
N ARG A 425 12.73 -7.80 12.71
CA ARG A 425 11.91 -8.21 13.85
C ARG A 425 10.47 -8.44 13.40
N TRP A 426 10.15 -9.71 13.14
CA TRP A 426 8.81 -10.15 12.75
C TRP A 426 7.77 -9.83 13.82
N THR A 427 6.56 -9.46 13.41
CA THR A 427 5.43 -9.18 14.31
C THR A 427 4.09 -9.31 13.58
N MET A 428 2.99 -9.41 14.33
CA MET A 428 1.65 -9.22 13.78
C MET A 428 1.44 -7.75 13.45
N ALA A 429 0.93 -7.48 12.25
CA ALA A 429 0.77 -6.14 11.71
C ALA A 429 -0.71 -5.70 11.75
N PRO A 430 -0.98 -4.38 11.63
CA PRO A 430 -0.06 -3.26 11.83
C PRO A 430 0.34 -3.13 13.32
N LYS A 431 1.65 -3.07 13.62
CA LYS A 431 2.14 -3.09 15.02
C LYS A 431 2.22 -1.72 15.68
N HIS A 432 2.53 -0.69 14.91
CA HIS A 432 2.58 0.70 15.39
C HIS A 432 1.17 1.30 15.36
N PRO A 433 0.80 2.20 16.30
CA PRO A 433 -0.49 2.88 16.23
C PRO A 433 -0.57 3.73 14.95
N ILE A 434 -1.79 3.93 14.46
CA ILE A 434 -2.05 4.87 13.37
C ILE A 434 -1.64 6.29 13.75
N LYS A 435 -1.06 7.02 12.79
CA LYS A 435 -0.67 8.41 12.93
C LYS A 435 -1.66 9.31 12.19
N ILE A 436 -2.27 10.23 12.93
CA ILE A 436 -3.12 11.28 12.37
C ILE A 436 -2.36 12.61 12.57
N PRO A 437 -1.76 13.18 11.51
CA PRO A 437 -0.88 14.34 11.64
C PRO A 437 -1.64 15.65 11.90
N GLN A 438 -2.86 15.75 11.38
CA GLN A 438 -3.71 16.94 11.51
C GLN A 438 -4.44 16.89 12.85
N ALA A 439 -4.23 17.90 13.71
CA ALA A 439 -4.82 17.97 15.04
C ALA A 439 -6.36 17.98 14.99
N SER A 440 -6.94 18.74 14.05
CA SER A 440 -8.38 18.79 13.77
C SER A 440 -9.00 17.40 13.55
N ILE A 441 -8.39 16.58 12.69
CA ILE A 441 -8.82 15.18 12.48
C ILE A 441 -8.50 14.32 13.70
N ARG A 442 -7.33 14.47 14.33
CA ARG A 442 -6.92 13.62 15.45
C ARG A 442 -7.83 13.76 16.66
N GLU A 443 -8.16 15.00 17.04
CA GLU A 443 -8.90 15.31 18.26
C GLU A 443 -10.43 15.28 18.06
N ASN A 444 -10.97 15.83 16.96
CA ASN A 444 -12.42 15.80 16.73
C ASN A 444 -12.89 14.43 16.20
N GLU A 445 -13.69 13.72 17.01
CA GLU A 445 -14.27 12.42 16.63
C GLU A 445 -15.16 12.48 15.40
N GLN A 446 -16.01 13.49 15.25
CA GLN A 446 -16.92 13.61 14.11
C GLN A 446 -16.12 13.66 12.80
N VAL A 447 -15.02 14.41 12.79
CA VAL A 447 -14.12 14.50 11.64
C VAL A 447 -13.44 13.15 11.34
N ARG A 448 -13.11 12.34 12.35
CA ARG A 448 -12.63 10.95 12.15
C ARG A 448 -13.68 10.01 11.58
N LEU A 449 -14.95 10.18 11.99
CA LEU A 449 -16.08 9.41 11.46
C LEU A 449 -16.39 9.79 10.00
N LEU A 450 -15.99 10.96 9.54
CA LEU A 450 -16.08 11.35 8.12
C LEU A 450 -14.84 10.97 7.29
N GLU A 451 -13.65 10.83 7.87
CA GLU A 451 -12.39 10.73 7.10
C GLU A 451 -12.18 9.38 6.36
N TYR A 452 -12.16 9.45 5.02
CA TYR A 452 -11.98 8.34 4.07
C TYR A 452 -10.65 7.57 4.22
N PHE A 453 -9.58 8.23 4.68
CA PHE A 453 -8.30 7.59 4.95
C PHE A 453 -8.26 6.83 6.29
N LEU A 454 -9.30 6.96 7.12
CA LEU A 454 -9.52 6.13 8.30
C LEU A 454 -10.45 4.94 7.96
N LEU A 455 -11.16 4.44 8.96
CA LEU A 455 -12.07 3.30 8.85
C LEU A 455 -13.30 3.51 7.94
N PRO A 456 -13.94 4.70 7.84
CA PRO A 456 -15.11 4.90 6.98
C PRO A 456 -14.86 4.51 5.51
N GLY A 457 -13.75 5.00 4.93
CA GLY A 457 -13.39 4.66 3.56
C GLY A 457 -12.86 3.24 3.38
N ASN A 458 -12.34 2.60 4.44
CA ASN A 458 -12.02 1.16 4.38
C ASN A 458 -13.31 0.32 4.33
N ILE A 459 -14.34 0.68 5.10
CA ILE A 459 -15.66 0.03 5.04
C ILE A 459 -16.32 0.23 3.67
N LEU A 460 -16.24 1.44 3.09
CA LEU A 460 -16.72 1.72 1.73
C LEU A 460 -16.02 0.82 0.69
N ARG A 461 -14.68 0.70 0.75
CA ARG A 461 -13.91 -0.23 -0.09
C ARG A 461 -14.40 -1.67 0.10
N TRP A 462 -14.50 -2.19 1.33
CA TRP A 462 -14.85 -3.61 1.55
C TRP A 462 -16.27 -3.95 1.10
N TYR A 463 -17.26 -3.08 1.30
CA TYR A 463 -18.60 -3.33 0.79
C TYR A 463 -18.68 -3.22 -0.75
N ALA A 464 -18.00 -2.26 -1.37
CA ALA A 464 -18.04 -2.08 -2.83
C ALA A 464 -17.24 -3.14 -3.60
N LEU A 465 -16.13 -3.64 -3.03
CA LEU A 465 -15.27 -4.64 -3.66
C LEU A 465 -15.71 -6.09 -3.35
N TYR A 466 -16.21 -6.33 -2.13
CA TYR A 466 -16.39 -7.67 -1.57
C TYR A 466 -17.74 -7.90 -0.89
N ASN A 467 -18.63 -6.91 -0.88
CA ASN A 467 -19.98 -7.02 -0.30
C ASN A 467 -20.00 -7.43 1.19
N THR A 468 -18.87 -7.28 1.90
CA THR A 468 -18.65 -7.76 3.27
C THR A 468 -17.65 -6.87 4.01
N VAL A 469 -17.40 -7.14 5.30
CA VAL A 469 -16.55 -6.36 6.22
C VAL A 469 -15.86 -7.28 7.24
N PRO A 470 -14.84 -6.81 7.99
CA PRO A 470 -14.08 -7.70 8.87
C PRO A 470 -14.93 -8.32 9.99
N GLY A 471 -14.69 -9.59 10.31
CA GLY A 471 -15.40 -10.28 11.40
C GLY A 471 -15.21 -9.60 12.77
N GLU A 472 -16.10 -9.89 13.73
CA GLU A 472 -16.18 -9.15 15.01
C GLU A 472 -14.84 -9.07 15.79
N PHE A 473 -14.01 -10.10 15.67
CA PHE A 473 -12.70 -10.22 16.34
C PHE A 473 -11.51 -9.74 15.50
N SER A 474 -11.75 -9.10 14.35
CA SER A 474 -10.68 -8.57 13.50
C SER A 474 -9.87 -7.47 14.20
N TRP A 475 -8.56 -7.49 13.97
CA TRP A 475 -7.59 -6.48 14.44
C TRP A 475 -7.98 -5.05 14.03
N VAL A 476 -8.71 -4.90 12.91
CA VAL A 476 -9.20 -3.62 12.37
C VAL A 476 -9.94 -2.81 13.44
N TRP A 477 -10.84 -3.46 14.19
CA TRP A 477 -11.69 -2.80 15.19
C TRP A 477 -10.94 -2.35 16.45
N ALA A 478 -9.72 -2.85 16.65
CA ALA A 478 -8.84 -2.51 17.76
C ALA A 478 -7.71 -1.53 17.36
N TRP A 479 -7.35 -1.46 16.07
CA TRP A 479 -6.25 -0.60 15.58
C TRP A 479 -6.71 0.77 15.08
N PHE A 480 -7.82 0.83 14.35
CA PHE A 480 -8.36 2.12 13.89
C PHE A 480 -9.00 2.91 15.05
N PRO A 481 -8.93 4.26 15.03
CA PRO A 481 -9.75 5.07 15.91
C PRO A 481 -11.22 4.75 15.69
N ASP A 482 -12.01 4.85 16.75
CA ASP A 482 -13.47 4.68 16.70
C ASP A 482 -13.93 3.30 16.19
N GLY A 483 -13.01 2.32 16.08
CA GLY A 483 -13.27 0.99 15.52
C GLY A 483 -14.39 0.23 16.21
N ARG A 484 -14.57 0.40 17.53
CA ARG A 484 -15.71 -0.14 18.28
C ARG A 484 -17.05 0.51 17.89
N LYS A 485 -17.08 1.81 17.59
CA LYS A 485 -18.29 2.52 17.12
C LYS A 485 -18.67 2.02 15.73
N TRP A 486 -17.70 1.94 14.81
CA TRP A 486 -17.90 1.39 13.47
C TRP A 486 -18.37 -0.06 13.46
N ARG A 487 -17.77 -0.94 14.28
CA ARG A 487 -18.19 -2.33 14.43
C ARG A 487 -19.64 -2.45 14.92
N ASN A 488 -20.03 -1.63 15.90
CA ASN A 488 -21.40 -1.59 16.42
C ASN A 488 -22.40 -1.03 15.39
N ALA A 489 -22.01 -0.01 14.61
CA ALA A 489 -22.82 0.54 13.53
C ALA A 489 -23.06 -0.49 12.42
N ILE A 490 -22.01 -1.21 12.00
CA ILE A 490 -22.10 -2.34 11.06
C ILE A 490 -23.06 -3.42 11.57
N ARG A 491 -22.95 -3.82 12.85
CA ARG A 491 -23.85 -4.82 13.44
C ARG A 491 -25.33 -4.39 13.45
N LYS A 492 -25.60 -3.08 13.50
CA LYS A 492 -26.97 -2.51 13.55
C LYS A 492 -27.55 -2.14 12.17
N HIS A 493 -26.69 -1.69 11.24
CA HIS A 493 -27.10 -1.06 9.97
C HIS A 493 -26.52 -1.74 8.73
N GLY A 494 -25.68 -2.77 8.88
CA GLY A 494 -25.07 -3.51 7.77
C GLY A 494 -24.30 -2.60 6.81
N LYS A 495 -24.64 -2.67 5.52
CA LYS A 495 -24.06 -1.84 4.45
C LYS A 495 -24.33 -0.35 4.65
N ASN A 496 -25.47 -0.01 5.23
CA ASN A 496 -25.91 1.38 5.42
C ASN A 496 -25.17 2.07 6.60
N ALA A 497 -24.30 1.35 7.32
CA ALA A 497 -23.57 1.88 8.47
C ALA A 497 -22.76 3.14 8.15
N VAL A 498 -22.19 3.27 6.94
CA VAL A 498 -21.50 4.52 6.56
C VAL A 498 -22.50 5.66 6.45
N ALA A 499 -23.58 5.49 5.68
CA ALA A 499 -24.60 6.53 5.52
C ALA A 499 -25.19 6.98 6.86
N GLU A 500 -25.56 6.04 7.73
CA GLU A 500 -26.19 6.33 9.03
C GLU A 500 -25.21 6.94 10.06
N MET A 501 -23.91 6.61 10.00
CA MET A 501 -22.88 7.24 10.86
C MET A 501 -22.46 8.64 10.38
N THR A 502 -22.63 8.96 9.10
CA THR A 502 -22.26 10.26 8.51
C THR A 502 -23.39 11.29 8.59
N LYS A 503 -24.63 10.82 8.69
CA LYS A 503 -25.88 11.59 8.64
C LYS A 503 -25.91 12.75 9.65
N GLY A 504 -25.97 13.98 9.14
CA GLY A 504 -26.10 15.19 9.96
C GLY A 504 -24.80 15.76 10.52
N LEU A 505 -23.67 15.04 10.43
CA LEU A 505 -22.34 15.57 10.79
C LEU A 505 -21.88 16.67 9.80
N GLU A 506 -22.51 16.72 8.62
CA GLU A 506 -22.33 17.71 7.55
C GLU A 506 -22.31 19.17 8.06
N LYS A 507 -23.08 19.47 9.12
CA LYS A 507 -23.29 20.85 9.63
C LYS A 507 -22.24 21.32 10.64
N GLU A 508 -21.50 20.41 11.26
CA GLU A 508 -20.57 20.72 12.36
C GLU A 508 -19.09 20.58 11.94
N GLY A 509 -18.81 19.97 10.77
CA GLY A 509 -17.46 19.69 10.30
C GLY A 509 -16.73 20.80 9.53
N TYR A 510 -17.36 21.95 9.29
CA TYR A 510 -16.87 23.01 8.38
C TYR A 510 -16.75 24.42 8.99
N THR A 511 -16.86 24.54 10.32
CA THR A 511 -16.58 25.76 11.09
C THR A 511 -15.24 25.66 11.81
#